data_AF-A0A7K8IVP6-F1
#
_entry.id   AF-A0A7K8IVP6-F1
#
_cell.length_a   1.000
_cell.length_b   1.000
_cell.length_c   1.000
_cell.angle_alpha   90.00
_cell.angle_beta   90.00
_cell.angle_gamma   90.00
#
_symmetry.space_group_name_H-M   'P 1'
#
loop_
_entity.id
_entity.type
_entity.pdbx_description
1 polymer ?
#
loop_
_entity_poly.entity_id
_entity_poly.type
_entity_poly.pdbx_seq_one_letter_code
_entity_poly.pdbx_strand_id
1 'polypeptide(L)'
;EIDVLWSWKSGGCGEELLVCSRFIVAIGRNAAAFLSSFILDSVCWEVVGVVKLWNEWCRTSSTTNVLPTDSFCLFYRLISDPTVLLCQCSCYVAEDQQFQWLEKVFGSMQKKGLQVTILSTCPVADYKTQESTLTLASPFLKALKTKEFQDQVCCPLLEQPNIVRDLPAA
;
A
#
# COMPACT_ATOMS: atom_id res chain seq x y z
N GLU A 1 -14.50 -16.20 -2.43
CA GLU A 1 -14.06 -16.06 -3.82
C GLU A 1 -13.50 -14.66 -4.04
N ILE A 2 -12.33 -14.52 -4.67
CA ILE A 2 -11.65 -13.22 -4.84
C ILE A 2 -11.95 -12.67 -6.22
N ASP A 3 -12.56 -11.50 -6.31
CA ASP A 3 -12.87 -10.89 -7.60
C ASP A 3 -11.96 -9.70 -7.87
N VAL A 4 -11.27 -9.71 -9.01
CA VAL A 4 -10.41 -8.62 -9.44
C VAL A 4 -11.10 -7.91 -10.61
N LEU A 5 -11.40 -6.63 -10.42
CA LEU A 5 -12.05 -5.78 -11.41
C LEU A 5 -11.07 -4.70 -11.83
N TRP A 6 -10.61 -4.76 -13.07
CA TRP A 6 -9.79 -3.73 -13.69
C TRP A 6 -10.70 -2.77 -14.48
N SER A 7 -10.58 -1.47 -14.23
CA SER A 7 -11.31 -0.44 -14.97
C SER A 7 -10.47 0.04 -16.14
N TRP A 8 -10.46 -0.71 -17.25
CA TRP A 8 -9.76 -0.27 -18.46
C TRP A 8 -10.73 0.26 -19.51
N LYS A 9 -10.43 1.44 -20.09
CA LYS A 9 -11.06 1.96 -21.32
C LYS A 9 -10.18 1.64 -22.53
N SER A 10 -10.38 0.49 -23.14
CA SER A 10 -10.14 0.26 -24.58
C SER A 10 -10.70 -1.11 -24.93
N GLY A 11 -11.58 -1.13 -25.94
CA GLY A 11 -12.11 -2.36 -26.49
C GLY A 11 -10.98 -3.25 -27.02
N GLY A 12 -10.93 -4.48 -26.53
CA GLY A 12 -9.98 -5.49 -26.96
C GLY A 12 -10.24 -6.76 -26.19
N CYS A 13 -10.90 -7.72 -26.83
CA CYS A 13 -11.05 -9.08 -26.34
C CYS A 13 -9.68 -9.76 -26.41
N GLY A 14 -8.97 -9.83 -25.28
CA GLY A 14 -7.69 -10.53 -25.14
C GLY A 14 -7.11 -10.30 -23.73
N GLU A 15 -6.59 -11.36 -23.10
CA GLU A 15 -5.87 -11.29 -21.83
C GLU A 15 -4.51 -10.58 -22.01
N GLU A 16 -4.51 -9.28 -22.29
CA GLU A 16 -3.28 -8.50 -22.33
C GLU A 16 -2.77 -8.25 -20.91
N LEU A 17 -1.56 -8.75 -20.63
CA LEU A 17 -0.88 -8.54 -19.36
C LEU A 17 -0.54 -7.05 -19.17
N LEU A 18 -0.79 -6.52 -17.97
CA LEU A 18 -0.42 -5.16 -17.58
C LEU A 18 1.10 -4.99 -17.65
N VAL A 19 1.57 -4.06 -18.47
CA VAL A 19 2.97 -3.65 -18.48
C VAL A 19 3.27 -2.90 -17.18
N CYS A 20 3.99 -3.55 -16.27
CA CYS A 20 4.32 -3.00 -14.96
C CYS A 20 5.82 -3.16 -14.72
N SER A 21 6.50 -2.04 -14.44
CA SER A 21 7.94 -2.01 -14.11
C SER A 21 8.15 -1.97 -12.59
N ARG A 22 7.27 -1.25 -11.88
CA ARG A 22 7.33 -1.09 -10.42
C ARG A 22 5.94 -1.28 -9.83
N PHE A 23 5.83 -2.24 -8.94
CA PHE A 23 4.61 -2.52 -8.20
C PHE A 23 4.84 -2.32 -6.72
N ILE A 24 4.17 -1.34 -6.13
CA ILE A 24 4.29 -1.00 -4.72
C ILE A 24 3.02 -1.46 -4.02
N VAL A 25 3.14 -2.32 -3.01
CA VAL A 25 2.02 -2.90 -2.27
C VAL A 25 2.09 -2.44 -0.82
N ALA A 26 1.10 -1.68 -0.35
CA ALA A 26 0.95 -1.33 1.05
C ALA A 26 -0.07 -2.25 1.73
N ILE A 27 0.40 -2.96 2.76
CA ILE A 27 -0.38 -3.97 3.48
C ILE A 27 -0.66 -3.46 4.90
N GLY A 28 -1.94 -3.43 5.26
CA GLY A 28 -2.43 -3.02 6.56
C GLY A 28 -2.71 -1.52 6.64
N ARG A 29 -3.43 -1.14 7.71
CA ARG A 29 -3.98 0.22 7.88
C ARG A 29 -2.92 1.32 7.89
N ASN A 30 -1.79 1.08 8.57
CA ASN A 30 -0.74 2.10 8.71
C ASN A 30 -0.01 2.35 7.38
N ALA A 31 0.38 1.30 6.67
CA ALA A 31 1.03 1.43 5.36
C ALA A 31 0.07 2.04 4.32
N ALA A 32 -1.21 1.64 4.36
CA ALA A 32 -2.25 2.23 3.52
C ALA A 32 -2.45 3.73 3.81
N ALA A 33 -2.53 4.12 5.09
CA ALA A 33 -2.64 5.51 5.50
C ALA A 33 -1.42 6.36 5.13
N PHE A 34 -0.23 5.74 5.17
CA PHE A 34 1.00 6.37 4.68
C PHE A 34 0.89 6.66 3.17
N LEU A 35 0.49 5.69 2.36
CA LEU A 35 0.29 5.93 0.92
C LEU A 35 -0.75 7.02 0.66
N SER A 36 -1.89 6.97 1.36
CA SER A 36 -2.96 7.94 1.14
C SER A 36 -2.54 9.37 1.47
N SER A 37 -1.78 9.54 2.57
CA SER A 37 -1.43 10.88 3.08
C SER A 37 -0.21 11.48 2.40
N PHE A 38 0.76 10.67 1.97
CA PHE A 38 2.04 11.16 1.44
C PHE A 38 2.19 11.00 -0.07
N ILE A 39 1.50 10.03 -0.69
CA ILE A 39 1.70 9.69 -2.10
C ILE A 39 0.46 10.02 -2.92
N LEU A 40 -0.71 9.53 -2.51
CA LEU A 40 -1.96 9.72 -3.27
C LEU A 40 -2.55 11.12 -3.12
N ASP A 41 -2.10 11.92 -2.16
CA ASP A 41 -2.46 13.34 -2.07
C ASP A 41 -1.93 14.15 -3.28
N SER A 42 -0.92 13.63 -3.98
CA SER A 42 -0.52 14.17 -5.27
C SER A 42 -1.57 13.86 -6.35
N VAL A 43 -1.93 14.84 -7.19
CA VAL A 43 -2.92 14.72 -8.30
C VAL A 43 -2.39 13.85 -9.47
N CYS A 44 -1.42 12.97 -9.20
CA CYS A 44 -0.70 12.19 -10.19
C CYS A 44 -1.23 10.76 -10.33
N TRP A 45 -2.29 10.37 -9.61
CA TRP A 45 -2.74 8.98 -9.53
C TRP A 45 -4.19 8.80 -9.97
N GLU A 46 -4.46 7.74 -10.72
CA GLU A 46 -5.81 7.34 -11.12
C GLU A 46 -6.13 5.93 -10.63
N VAL A 47 -7.40 5.67 -10.26
CA VAL A 47 -7.84 4.33 -9.86
C VAL A 47 -8.02 3.48 -11.12
N VAL A 48 -7.31 2.36 -11.19
CA VAL A 48 -7.34 1.44 -12.34
C VAL A 48 -7.89 0.06 -12.02
N GLY A 49 -8.09 -0.25 -10.74
CA GLY A 49 -8.65 -1.53 -10.36
C GLY A 49 -9.06 -1.61 -8.91
N VAL A 50 -9.91 -2.60 -8.64
CA VAL A 50 -10.36 -2.95 -7.30
C VAL A 50 -10.38 -4.47 -7.17
N VAL A 51 -9.87 -4.97 -6.05
CA VAL A 51 -10.04 -6.37 -5.66
C VAL A 51 -11.07 -6.43 -4.56
N LYS A 52 -12.11 -7.22 -4.77
CA LYS A 52 -13.11 -7.57 -3.76
C LYS A 52 -12.69 -8.88 -3.12
N LEU A 53 -12.40 -8.82 -1.82
CA LEU A 53 -12.17 -10.01 -1.03
C LEU A 53 -13.51 -10.52 -0.51
N TRP A 54 -13.69 -11.83 -0.51
CA TRP A 54 -14.83 -12.44 0.16
C TRP A 54 -14.52 -12.53 1.65
N ASN A 55 -15.19 -11.71 2.44
CA ASN A 55 -15.21 -11.82 3.90
C ASN A 55 -16.65 -11.83 4.42
N GLU A 56 -16.87 -12.33 5.63
CA GLU A 56 -18.20 -12.40 6.26
C GLU A 56 -18.86 -11.02 6.39
N TRP A 57 -18.05 -9.95 6.42
CA TRP A 57 -18.47 -8.55 6.50
C TRP A 57 -19.03 -8.00 5.17
N CYS A 58 -18.67 -8.57 4.02
CA CYS A 58 -19.14 -8.16 2.69
C CYS A 58 -20.62 -8.50 2.42
N ARG A 59 -21.28 -9.26 3.30
CA ARG A 59 -22.70 -9.64 3.13
C ARG A 59 -23.67 -8.45 3.23
N THR A 60 -23.27 -7.33 3.83
CA THR A 60 -24.19 -6.22 4.17
C THR A 60 -23.97 -4.94 3.35
N SER A 61 -22.89 -4.84 2.58
CA SER A 61 -22.48 -3.60 1.90
C SER A 61 -22.98 -3.46 0.45
N SER A 62 -23.65 -4.47 -0.11
CA SER A 62 -24.23 -4.41 -1.47
C SER A 62 -25.41 -3.43 -1.61
N THR A 63 -25.91 -2.87 -0.50
CA THR A 63 -27.12 -2.03 -0.46
C THR A 63 -26.87 -0.53 -0.34
N THR A 64 -25.61 -0.10 -0.16
CA THR A 64 -25.27 1.32 0.03
C THR A 64 -24.08 1.68 -0.82
N ASN A 65 -24.21 2.73 -1.65
CA ASN A 65 -23.15 3.31 -2.51
C ASN A 65 -21.94 3.90 -1.74
N VAL A 66 -21.76 3.51 -0.47
CA VAL A 66 -20.61 3.86 0.35
C VAL A 66 -19.68 2.67 0.23
N LEU A 67 -18.55 2.85 -0.45
CA LEU A 67 -17.47 1.86 -0.48
C LEU A 67 -17.00 1.67 0.98
N PRO A 68 -17.23 0.51 1.63
CA PRO A 68 -16.49 0.21 2.84
C PRO A 68 -15.01 0.10 2.47
N THR A 69 -14.20 1.09 2.82
CA THR A 69 -12.74 1.11 2.67
C THR A 69 -12.05 -0.10 3.34
N ASP A 70 -12.82 -0.90 4.09
CA ASP A 70 -12.39 -2.05 4.88
C ASP A 70 -12.48 -3.41 4.15
N SER A 71 -13.02 -3.50 2.93
CA SER A 71 -13.18 -4.80 2.23
C SER A 71 -12.60 -4.87 0.81
N PHE A 72 -11.87 -3.84 0.39
CA PHE A 72 -11.32 -3.77 -0.96
C PHE A 72 -9.81 -3.53 -0.93
N CYS A 73 -9.11 -4.06 -1.92
CA CYS A 73 -7.80 -3.56 -2.30
C CYS A 73 -7.98 -2.61 -3.48
N LEU A 74 -7.44 -1.40 -3.39
CA LEU A 74 -7.51 -0.41 -4.48
C LEU A 74 -6.20 -0.36 -5.22
N PHE A 75 -6.28 -0.30 -6.55
CA PHE A 75 -5.14 -0.21 -7.45
C PHE A 75 -5.11 1.16 -8.09
N TYR A 76 -3.98 1.82 -7.98
CA TYR A 76 -3.73 3.12 -8.56
C TYR A 76 -2.61 3.02 -9.59
N ARG A 77 -2.74 3.77 -10.68
CA ARG A 77 -1.72 3.95 -11.70
C ARG A 77 -1.22 5.37 -11.68
N LEU A 78 0.09 5.54 -11.84
CA LEU A 78 0.69 6.86 -11.98
C LEU A 78 0.39 7.41 -13.38
N ILE A 79 -0.12 8.63 -13.46
CA ILE A 79 -0.51 9.29 -14.71
C ILE A 79 0.73 9.63 -15.55
N SER A 80 1.83 10.04 -14.92
CA SER A 80 3.07 10.40 -15.62
C SER A 80 3.85 9.20 -16.14
N ASP A 81 3.74 8.04 -15.49
CA ASP A 81 4.38 6.79 -15.89
C ASP A 81 3.40 5.62 -15.65
N PRO A 82 2.69 5.14 -16.69
CA PRO A 82 1.68 4.11 -16.55
C PRO A 82 2.25 2.73 -16.20
N THR A 83 3.58 2.56 -16.16
CA THR A 83 4.23 1.32 -15.74
C THR A 83 4.39 1.19 -14.22
N VAL A 84 4.04 2.24 -13.46
CA VAL A 84 4.09 2.26 -12.00
C VAL A 84 2.69 2.05 -11.42
N LEU A 85 2.54 0.99 -10.63
CA LEU A 85 1.29 0.63 -9.97
C LEU A 85 1.44 0.65 -8.45
N LEU A 86 0.40 1.15 -7.77
CA LEU A 86 0.23 1.11 -6.32
C LEU A 86 -0.96 0.22 -5.97
N CYS A 87 -0.79 -0.64 -4.98
CA CYS A 87 -1.87 -1.40 -4.36
C CYS A 87 -2.02 -0.98 -2.90
N GLN A 88 -3.19 -0.46 -2.54
CA GLN A 88 -3.56 -0.20 -1.15
C GLN A 88 -4.42 -1.37 -0.65
N CYS A 89 -3.85 -2.18 0.23
CA CYS A 89 -4.54 -3.30 0.87
C CYS A 89 -4.80 -2.97 2.35
N SER A 90 -5.90 -2.26 2.61
CA SER A 90 -6.38 -1.94 3.96
C SER A 90 -7.15 -3.08 4.64
N CYS A 91 -7.61 -4.05 3.85
CA CYS A 91 -8.42 -5.18 4.29
C CYS A 91 -7.56 -6.38 4.72
N TYR A 92 -8.14 -7.24 5.56
CA TYR A 92 -7.55 -8.52 5.95
C TYR A 92 -7.78 -9.56 4.85
N VAL A 93 -6.69 -10.11 4.31
CA VAL A 93 -6.72 -11.25 3.38
C VAL A 93 -6.50 -12.52 4.21
N ALA A 94 -7.52 -13.38 4.28
CA ALA A 94 -7.44 -14.64 5.00
C ALA A 94 -6.34 -15.56 4.42
N GLU A 95 -5.70 -16.37 5.27
CA GLU A 95 -4.54 -17.20 4.90
C GLU A 95 -4.81 -18.14 3.71
N ASP A 96 -6.01 -18.70 3.63
CA ASP A 96 -6.48 -19.56 2.54
C ASP A 96 -6.72 -18.80 1.22
N GLN A 97 -6.92 -17.48 1.30
CA GLN A 97 -7.15 -16.58 0.16
C GLN A 97 -5.87 -15.88 -0.32
N GLN A 98 -4.81 -15.82 0.49
CA GLN A 98 -3.58 -15.06 0.16
C GLN A 98 -2.92 -15.54 -1.13
N PHE A 99 -2.84 -16.86 -1.33
CA PHE A 99 -2.26 -17.43 -2.55
C PHE A 99 -3.09 -17.07 -3.78
N GLN A 100 -4.41 -17.27 -3.71
CA GLN A 100 -5.32 -16.95 -4.81
C GLN A 100 -5.31 -15.44 -5.12
N TRP A 101 -5.22 -14.59 -4.09
CA TRP A 101 -5.11 -13.14 -4.26
C TRP A 101 -3.86 -12.79 -5.07
N LEU A 102 -2.72 -13.34 -4.66
CA LEU A 102 -1.44 -13.13 -5.32
C LEU A 102 -1.49 -13.59 -6.77
N GLU A 103 -2.01 -14.78 -7.03
CA GLU A 103 -2.13 -15.31 -8.39
C GLU A 103 -3.00 -14.44 -9.30
N LYS A 104 -4.15 -13.95 -8.82
CA LYS A 104 -5.01 -13.09 -9.64
C LYS A 104 -4.40 -11.72 -9.92
N VAL A 105 -3.75 -11.12 -8.92
CA VAL A 105 -3.11 -9.80 -9.05
C VAL A 105 -1.89 -9.89 -9.97
N PHE A 106 -0.95 -10.79 -9.68
CA PHE A 106 0.28 -10.94 -10.46
C PHE A 106 0.07 -11.68 -11.78
N GLY A 107 -1.00 -12.47 -11.92
CA GLY A 107 -1.42 -13.08 -13.18
C GLY A 107 -1.90 -12.04 -14.20
N SER A 108 -2.35 -10.87 -13.72
CA SER A 108 -2.73 -9.75 -14.58
C SER A 108 -1.53 -8.89 -15.02
N MET A 109 -0.30 -9.17 -14.58
CA MET A 109 0.87 -8.32 -14.78
C MET A 109 2.01 -9.02 -15.53
N GLN A 110 2.75 -8.25 -16.33
CA GLN A 110 3.99 -8.72 -16.93
C GLN A 110 5.08 -8.86 -15.85
N LYS A 111 5.67 -10.06 -15.72
CA LYS A 111 6.64 -10.37 -14.67
C LYS A 111 8.09 -10.01 -15.02
N LYS A 112 8.39 -9.76 -16.31
CA LYS A 112 9.76 -9.52 -16.77
C LYS A 112 10.23 -8.13 -16.36
N GLY A 113 11.26 -8.05 -15.50
CA GLY A 113 11.81 -6.79 -15.01
C GLY A 113 10.95 -6.08 -13.96
N LEU A 114 9.97 -6.77 -13.39
CA LEU A 114 9.07 -6.24 -12.37
C LEU A 114 9.79 -6.11 -11.03
N GLN A 115 9.89 -4.89 -10.50
CA GLN A 115 10.31 -4.62 -9.13
C GLN A 115 9.08 -4.56 -8.22
N VAL A 116 9.06 -5.37 -7.17
CA VAL A 116 7.99 -5.35 -6.16
C VAL A 116 8.51 -4.75 -4.87
N THR A 117 7.83 -3.71 -4.37
CA THR A 117 8.13 -3.06 -3.09
C THR A 117 6.97 -3.28 -2.14
N ILE A 118 7.22 -3.91 -0.99
CA ILE A 118 6.19 -4.16 0.02
C ILE A 118 6.36 -3.15 1.16
N LEU A 119 5.32 -2.39 1.42
CA LEU A 119 5.20 -1.52 2.58
C LEU A 119 4.34 -2.23 3.62
N SER A 120 4.94 -2.55 4.76
CA SER A 120 4.28 -3.17 5.90
C SER A 120 4.69 -2.45 7.18
N THR A 121 3.99 -2.77 8.28
CA THR A 121 4.30 -2.18 9.59
C THR A 121 4.40 -3.26 10.65
N CYS A 122 5.38 -3.10 11.53
CA CYS A 122 5.53 -3.90 12.74
C CYS A 122 5.62 -2.94 13.93
N PRO A 123 4.82 -3.13 15.00
CA PRO A 123 4.99 -2.36 16.23
C PRO A 123 6.32 -2.73 16.88
N VAL A 124 7.14 -1.74 17.22
CA VAL A 124 8.46 -2.01 17.83
C VAL A 124 8.64 -1.31 19.17
N ALA A 125 8.36 -0.01 19.25
CA ALA A 125 8.47 0.75 20.47
C ALA A 125 7.52 1.95 20.47
N ASP A 126 7.15 2.41 21.67
CA ASP A 126 6.37 3.62 21.83
C ASP A 126 7.23 4.87 21.62
N TYR A 127 6.69 5.83 20.87
CA TYR A 127 7.31 7.13 20.69
C TYR A 127 7.16 8.00 21.95
N LYS A 128 8.28 8.47 22.47
CA LYS A 128 8.42 9.31 23.66
C LYS A 128 8.79 10.73 23.25
N THR A 129 7.94 11.67 23.63
CA THR A 129 8.15 13.11 23.47
C THR A 129 7.68 13.85 24.73
N GLN A 130 8.24 15.03 25.00
CA GLN A 130 7.76 15.93 26.06
C GLN A 130 6.54 16.75 25.60
N GLU A 131 6.34 16.86 24.29
CA GLU A 131 5.20 17.53 23.69
C GLU A 131 3.98 16.60 23.65
N SER A 132 2.77 17.17 23.58
CA SER A 132 1.57 16.37 23.40
C SER A 132 1.57 15.72 22.02
N THR A 133 1.20 14.45 21.92
CA THR A 133 1.04 13.78 20.61
C THR A 133 -0.04 14.44 19.75
N LEU A 134 -0.98 15.16 20.37
CA LEU A 134 -2.04 15.91 19.69
C LEU A 134 -1.54 17.20 19.04
N THR A 135 -0.36 17.70 19.41
CA THR A 135 0.23 18.92 18.85
C THR A 135 1.27 18.66 17.78
N LEU A 136 1.54 17.39 17.46
CA LEU A 136 2.50 17.02 16.42
C LEU A 136 1.99 17.44 15.04
N ALA A 137 2.86 18.08 14.26
CA ALA A 137 2.54 18.50 12.90
C ALA A 137 2.29 17.29 12.00
N SER A 138 1.20 17.34 11.23
CA SER A 138 0.91 16.36 10.18
C SER A 138 1.51 16.81 8.85
N PRO A 139 2.15 15.93 8.07
CA PRO A 139 2.28 14.50 8.35
C PRO A 139 3.54 14.19 9.18
N PHE A 140 3.38 13.38 10.23
CA PHE A 140 4.46 13.08 11.17
C PHE A 140 5.29 11.88 10.71
N LEU A 141 6.53 12.13 10.27
CA LEU A 141 7.49 11.10 9.87
C LEU A 141 8.88 11.40 10.43
N LYS A 142 9.51 10.36 11.00
CA LYS A 142 10.88 10.41 11.52
C LYS A 142 11.70 9.27 10.93
N ALA A 143 12.97 9.53 10.66
CA ALA A 143 13.90 8.55 10.12
C ALA A 143 14.79 7.96 11.21
N LEU A 144 15.04 6.66 11.09
CA LEU A 144 16.20 6.00 11.68
C LEU A 144 17.15 5.65 10.55
N LYS A 145 18.43 5.99 10.73
CA LYS A 145 19.47 5.61 9.79
C LYS A 145 20.57 4.85 10.51
N THR A 146 21.11 3.84 9.84
CA THR A 146 22.34 3.17 10.26
C THR A 146 23.55 3.91 9.68
N LYS A 147 24.78 3.47 10.00
CA LYS A 147 26.00 4.12 9.47
C LYS A 147 26.24 3.80 7.99
N GLU A 148 25.62 2.72 7.54
CA GLU A 148 25.71 2.12 6.22
C GLU A 148 24.85 2.87 5.21
N PHE A 149 23.80 3.57 5.68
CA PHE A 149 22.96 4.41 4.84
C PHE A 149 23.68 5.72 4.48
N GLN A 150 24.08 5.85 3.21
CA GLN A 150 24.82 7.00 2.69
C GLN A 150 23.96 8.03 1.96
N ASP A 151 22.70 7.71 1.65
CA ASP A 151 21.82 8.60 0.91
C ASP A 151 21.29 9.75 1.79
N GLN A 152 20.69 10.74 1.14
CA GLN A 152 20.06 11.86 1.83
C GLN A 152 18.79 11.39 2.56
N VAL A 153 18.70 11.73 3.85
CA VAL A 153 17.50 11.48 4.64
C VAL A 153 16.44 12.52 4.30
N CYS A 154 15.24 12.06 3.93
CA CYS A 154 14.13 12.92 3.51
C CYS A 154 13.24 13.44 4.65
N CYS A 155 13.49 13.03 5.89
CA CYS A 155 12.73 13.47 7.06
C CYS A 155 13.63 13.61 8.29
N PRO A 156 13.20 14.32 9.36
CA PRO A 156 14.01 14.52 10.55
C PRO A 156 14.38 13.20 11.22
N LEU A 157 15.60 13.12 11.77
CA LEU A 157 16.02 11.93 12.53
C LEU A 157 15.21 11.79 13.81
N LEU A 158 14.98 10.53 14.20
CA LEU A 158 14.35 10.19 15.47
C LEU A 158 15.24 10.62 16.64
N GLU A 159 14.71 11.47 17.52
CA GLU A 159 15.44 12.03 18.65
C GLU A 159 15.54 11.07 19.86
N GLN A 160 16.61 11.19 20.64
CA GLN A 160 16.72 10.49 21.92
C GLN A 160 15.64 10.99 22.90
N PRO A 161 15.07 10.11 23.77
CA PRO A 161 15.49 8.75 24.10
C PRO A 161 14.74 7.66 23.30
N ASN A 162 14.18 7.96 22.14
CA ASN A 162 13.50 6.98 21.31
C ASN A 162 14.49 5.98 20.73
N ILE A 163 14.43 4.74 21.21
CA ILE A 163 15.30 3.64 20.77
C ILE A 163 14.41 2.51 20.29
N VAL A 164 14.72 2.00 19.11
CA VAL A 164 14.06 0.85 18.53
C VAL A 164 14.92 -0.38 18.82
N ARG A 165 14.31 -1.40 19.44
CA ARG A 165 14.94 -2.67 19.78
C ARG A 165 14.46 -3.75 18.81
N ASP A 166 15.15 -4.89 18.78
CA ASP A 166 14.72 -6.09 18.03
C ASP A 166 14.58 -5.93 16.50
N LEU A 167 15.12 -4.86 15.93
CA LEU A 167 15.39 -4.78 14.50
C LEU A 167 16.75 -5.42 14.21
N PRO A 168 16.88 -6.25 13.16
CA PRO A 168 18.18 -6.74 12.73
C PRO A 168 19.07 -5.54 12.41
N ALA A 169 20.27 -5.52 12.98
CA ALA A 169 21.30 -4.57 12.57
C ALA A 169 21.60 -4.84 11.09
N ALA A 170 21.33 -3.85 10.24
CA ALA A 170 21.68 -3.89 8.82
C ALA A 170 23.20 -3.76 8.64
#